data_AF-A0A0G4LF98-F1
#
_entry.id   AF-A0A0G4LF98-F1
#
_cell.length_a   1.000
_cell.length_b   1.000
_cell.length_c   1.000
_cell.angle_alpha   90.00
_cell.angle_beta   90.00
_cell.angle_gamma   90.00
#
_symmetry.space_group_name_H-M   'P 1'
#
loop_
_entity.id
_entity.type
_entity.pdbx_description
1 polymer ?
#
loop_
_entity_poly.entity_id
_entity_poly.type
_entity_poly.pdbx_seq_one_letter_code
_entity_poly.pdbx_strand_id
1 'polypeptide(L)'
;MRLSASIAAGLAHAGLAAAQLAYADNQVTVLQDEDHVATNFPDVEGIELFSPAFVSPDTVPEAFSNGTSGPTDELTMDHFLRTLAARNDYMTYHTDNAKLVYDTVERARADFISSDGDIVITDYAKATNVSWPFIDVTNGSIVDVPVTFMNTTPVTANLTRSRPQAYVFSRAWHDVADRLQAAGVVVDELYGDFEGQVEALNVTSSIVAASKYEGVVRTTVTTESVSKEVKIPAGGYWVSTRQKNAAHAFNVLEPENIDSYVTFNILPVDVGDEYQVYRVPV
;
A
#
# COMPACT_ATOMS: atom_id res chain seq x y z
N MET A 1 37.43 -27.34 25.34
CA MET A 1 37.17 -25.95 24.91
C MET A 1 37.18 -25.93 23.38
N ARG A 2 36.02 -25.92 22.74
CA ARG A 2 35.86 -25.70 21.29
C ARG A 2 34.71 -24.70 21.14
N LEU A 3 35.09 -23.44 20.98
CA LEU A 3 34.23 -22.30 20.66
C LEU A 3 34.38 -22.05 19.17
N SER A 4 33.35 -22.34 18.37
CA SER A 4 33.19 -21.77 17.02
C SER A 4 31.92 -22.31 16.36
N ALA A 5 30.78 -21.69 16.67
CA ALA A 5 29.53 -21.83 15.89
C ALA A 5 28.62 -20.58 15.93
N SER A 6 29.11 -19.42 16.38
CA SER A 6 28.24 -18.28 16.71
C SER A 6 28.41 -17.03 15.84
N ILE A 7 29.20 -17.07 14.77
CA ILE A 7 29.44 -15.86 13.93
C ILE A 7 28.54 -15.84 12.68
N ALA A 8 28.04 -16.99 12.21
CA ALA A 8 27.21 -17.03 10.99
C ALA A 8 25.76 -16.55 11.19
N ALA A 9 25.21 -16.60 12.42
CA ALA A 9 23.82 -16.21 12.70
C ALA A 9 23.63 -14.69 12.85
N GLY A 10 24.68 -13.94 13.22
CA GLY A 10 24.60 -12.50 13.42
C GLY A 10 24.54 -11.69 12.11
N LEU A 11 25.19 -12.16 11.05
CA LEU A 11 25.20 -11.50 9.73
C LEU A 11 23.87 -11.64 8.99
N ALA A 12 23.14 -12.74 9.19
CA ALA A 12 21.81 -12.92 8.60
C ALA A 12 20.74 -12.01 9.26
N HIS A 13 20.84 -11.75 10.57
CA HIS A 13 19.94 -10.82 11.27
C HIS A 13 20.23 -9.35 10.94
N ALA A 14 21.49 -8.99 10.67
CA ALA A 14 21.83 -7.64 10.24
C ALA A 14 21.31 -7.31 8.83
N GLY A 15 21.28 -8.30 7.92
CA GLY A 15 20.73 -8.12 6.56
C GLY A 15 19.21 -7.96 6.52
N LEU A 16 18.48 -8.65 7.39
CA LEU A 16 17.01 -8.53 7.49
C LEU A 16 16.56 -7.24 8.19
N ALA A 17 17.34 -6.74 9.17
CA ALA A 17 17.01 -5.50 9.87
C ALA A 17 17.21 -4.24 9.02
N ALA A 18 18.18 -4.23 8.09
CA ALA A 18 18.42 -3.08 7.22
C ALA A 18 17.26 -2.86 6.21
N ALA A 19 16.65 -3.92 5.71
CA ALA A 19 15.54 -3.85 4.76
C ALA A 19 14.22 -3.32 5.39
N GLN A 20 14.11 -3.29 6.73
CA GLN A 20 12.92 -2.82 7.43
C GLN A 20 12.95 -1.34 7.84
N LEU A 21 14.07 -0.62 7.60
CA LEU A 21 14.22 0.78 8.04
C LEU A 21 14.08 1.82 6.92
N ALA A 22 14.04 1.42 5.65
CA ALA A 22 14.01 2.36 4.53
C ALA A 22 12.67 2.25 3.80
N TYR A 23 11.72 3.11 4.19
CA TYR A 23 10.50 3.34 3.42
C TYR A 23 10.88 3.93 2.05
N ALA A 24 10.40 3.32 0.96
CA ALA A 24 10.66 3.71 -0.43
C ALA A 24 12.09 3.45 -0.99
N ASP A 25 12.87 2.54 -0.39
CA ASP A 25 14.21 2.16 -0.89
C ASP A 25 14.14 1.04 -1.94
N ASN A 26 13.47 1.31 -3.06
CA ASN A 26 13.40 0.40 -4.21
C ASN A 26 14.71 0.50 -5.03
N GLN A 27 15.82 0.07 -4.46
CA GLN A 27 17.10 -0.01 -5.16
C GLN A 27 17.31 -1.43 -5.68
N VAL A 28 17.04 -1.64 -6.97
CA VAL A 28 17.44 -2.87 -7.67
C VAL A 28 18.90 -2.73 -8.07
N THR A 29 19.66 -3.83 -8.10
CA THR A 29 21.02 -3.83 -8.65
C THR A 29 21.02 -3.26 -10.07
N VAL A 30 21.93 -2.34 -10.37
CA VAL A 30 22.09 -1.82 -11.73
C VAL A 30 22.38 -2.97 -12.69
N LEU A 31 21.51 -3.13 -13.67
CA LEU A 31 21.74 -3.96 -14.84
C LEU A 31 22.07 -3.01 -15.99
N GLN A 32 23.33 -2.99 -16.40
CA GLN A 32 23.74 -2.23 -17.56
C GLN A 32 23.13 -2.88 -18.81
N ASP A 33 22.48 -2.07 -19.65
CA ASP A 33 21.99 -2.52 -20.94
C ASP A 33 23.16 -3.02 -21.81
N GLU A 34 22.89 -4.01 -22.67
CA GLU A 34 23.88 -4.47 -23.64
C GLU A 34 24.27 -3.35 -24.62
N ASP A 35 25.53 -3.29 -25.06
CA ASP A 35 26.06 -2.23 -25.93
C ASP A 35 25.21 -1.98 -27.20
N HIS A 36 24.55 -3.03 -27.71
CA HIS A 36 23.70 -2.94 -28.90
C HIS A 36 22.41 -2.11 -28.65
N VAL A 37 21.93 -2.04 -27.40
CA VAL A 37 20.78 -1.22 -27.00
C VAL A 37 21.16 0.26 -27.05
N ALA A 38 22.34 0.62 -26.53
CA ALA A 38 22.85 1.99 -26.53
C ALA A 38 22.97 2.60 -27.93
N THR A 39 23.23 1.77 -28.95
CA THR A 39 23.30 2.21 -30.35
C THR A 39 21.98 2.81 -30.87
N ASN A 40 20.84 2.49 -30.25
CA ASN A 40 19.53 3.06 -30.62
C ASN A 40 19.28 4.46 -30.02
N PHE A 41 20.17 4.95 -29.15
CA PHE A 41 20.02 6.25 -28.46
C PHE A 41 21.21 7.16 -28.82
N PRO A 42 21.30 7.64 -30.08
CA PRO A 42 22.36 8.56 -30.47
C PRO A 42 22.25 9.89 -29.73
N ASP A 43 23.40 10.55 -29.55
CA ASP A 43 23.44 11.91 -28.98
C ASP A 43 22.56 12.86 -29.80
N VAL A 44 21.76 13.67 -29.11
CA VAL A 44 20.90 14.65 -29.77
C VAL A 44 21.71 15.90 -30.05
N GLU A 45 22.05 16.13 -31.32
CA GLU A 45 22.80 17.31 -31.74
C GLU A 45 22.04 18.61 -31.45
N GLY A 46 22.75 19.63 -30.97
CA GLY A 46 22.20 20.97 -30.73
C GLY A 46 21.41 21.13 -29.43
N ILE A 47 21.39 20.12 -28.55
CA ILE A 47 20.80 20.21 -27.21
C ILE A 47 21.91 20.22 -26.16
N GLU A 48 21.90 21.23 -25.29
CA GLU A 48 22.79 21.33 -24.13
C GLU A 48 21.98 21.08 -22.85
N LEU A 49 22.45 20.15 -22.01
CA LEU A 49 21.77 19.79 -20.76
C LEU A 49 22.36 20.59 -19.61
N PHE A 50 21.51 21.39 -18.96
CA PHE A 50 21.92 22.28 -17.86
C PHE A 50 21.61 21.74 -16.45
N SER A 51 21.31 20.46 -16.31
CA SER A 51 21.13 19.88 -14.97
C SER A 51 22.50 19.74 -14.27
N PRO A 52 22.56 19.79 -12.93
CA PRO A 52 23.83 19.79 -12.19
C PRO A 52 24.78 18.65 -12.56
N ALA A 53 24.26 17.44 -12.77
CA ALA A 53 25.06 16.27 -13.16
C ALA A 53 25.78 16.43 -14.52
N PHE A 54 25.20 17.17 -15.47
CA PHE A 54 25.81 17.37 -16.80
C PHE A 54 26.75 18.57 -16.83
N VAL A 55 26.44 19.62 -16.07
CA VAL A 55 27.27 20.84 -16.00
C VAL A 55 28.49 20.64 -15.08
N SER A 56 28.39 19.75 -14.10
CA SER A 56 29.47 19.45 -13.15
C SER A 56 29.60 17.93 -12.96
N PRO A 57 30.10 17.21 -13.97
CA PRO A 57 30.17 15.74 -13.95
C PRO A 57 31.02 15.21 -12.80
N ASP A 58 32.02 15.97 -12.34
CA ASP A 58 32.86 15.60 -11.20
C ASP A 58 32.10 15.57 -9.85
N THR A 59 30.88 16.12 -9.80
CA THR A 59 30.01 16.09 -8.60
C THR A 59 29.04 14.92 -8.59
N VAL A 60 28.99 14.12 -9.65
CA VAL A 60 28.12 12.94 -9.71
C VAL A 60 28.55 11.94 -8.62
N PRO A 61 27.66 11.54 -7.70
CA PRO A 61 28.02 10.62 -6.62
C PRO A 61 28.46 9.25 -7.17
N GLU A 62 29.49 8.64 -6.58
CA GLU A 62 29.89 7.26 -6.94
C GLU A 62 28.74 6.26 -6.75
N ALA A 63 27.84 6.52 -5.80
CA ALA A 63 26.64 5.73 -5.55
C ALA A 63 25.69 5.66 -6.77
N PHE A 64 25.76 6.63 -7.71
CA PHE A 64 24.97 6.63 -8.95
C PHE A 64 25.38 5.50 -9.89
N SER A 65 26.68 5.20 -10.03
CA SER A 65 27.14 4.12 -10.92
C SER A 65 26.65 2.75 -10.49
N ASN A 66 26.40 2.59 -9.18
CA ASN A 66 25.91 1.35 -8.60
C ASN A 66 24.38 1.38 -8.37
N GLY A 67 23.69 2.45 -8.81
CA GLY A 67 22.23 2.64 -8.76
C GLY A 67 21.67 2.82 -7.36
N THR A 68 22.53 3.22 -6.44
CA THR A 68 22.17 3.42 -5.03
C THR A 68 21.84 4.87 -4.67
N SER A 69 21.96 5.78 -5.65
CA SER A 69 21.53 7.17 -5.55
C SER A 69 21.23 7.74 -6.93
N GLY A 70 20.59 8.91 -6.99
CA GLY A 70 20.52 9.70 -8.22
C GLY A 70 21.88 10.32 -8.62
N PRO A 71 21.97 10.91 -9.83
CA PRO A 71 23.20 11.51 -10.36
C PRO A 71 23.53 12.90 -9.78
N THR A 72 22.65 13.45 -8.97
CA THR A 72 22.82 14.73 -8.26
C THR A 72 22.36 14.51 -6.83
N ASP A 73 23.15 14.96 -5.85
CA ASP A 73 22.76 14.85 -4.45
C ASP A 73 21.56 15.78 -4.13
N GLU A 74 20.82 15.41 -3.08
CA GLU A 74 19.56 16.07 -2.72
C GLU A 74 19.71 17.58 -2.47
N LEU A 75 20.81 18.01 -1.82
CA LEU A 75 21.01 19.44 -1.51
C LEU A 75 21.29 20.25 -2.76
N THR A 76 22.10 19.70 -3.67
CA THR A 76 22.38 20.32 -4.97
C THR A 76 21.11 20.37 -5.84
N MET A 77 20.29 19.32 -5.83
CA MET A 77 19.02 19.28 -6.56
C MET A 77 18.00 20.28 -5.99
N ASP A 78 17.80 20.31 -4.67
CA ASP A 78 16.90 21.27 -4.01
C ASP A 78 17.33 22.72 -4.30
N HIS A 79 18.62 23.03 -4.21
CA HIS A 79 19.13 24.35 -4.55
C HIS A 79 18.87 24.69 -6.02
N PHE A 80 19.18 23.77 -6.94
CA PHE A 80 18.96 23.97 -8.37
C PHE A 80 17.49 24.28 -8.67
N LEU A 81 16.55 23.46 -8.19
CA LEU A 81 15.11 23.65 -8.40
C LEU A 81 14.59 24.95 -7.79
N ARG A 82 15.05 25.32 -6.59
CA ARG A 82 14.74 26.61 -5.96
C ARG A 82 15.19 27.78 -6.83
N THR A 83 16.40 27.73 -7.36
CA THR A 83 16.93 28.81 -8.20
C THR A 83 16.21 28.91 -9.53
N LEU A 84 15.78 27.79 -10.11
CA LEU A 84 14.94 27.80 -11.31
C LEU A 84 13.60 28.48 -11.04
N ALA A 85 12.89 28.09 -9.98
CA ALA A 85 11.62 28.72 -9.63
C ALA A 85 11.77 30.22 -9.31
N ALA A 86 12.81 30.61 -8.57
CA ALA A 86 13.06 32.01 -8.22
C ALA A 86 13.33 32.91 -9.44
N ARG A 87 13.71 32.34 -10.59
CA ARG A 87 14.04 33.08 -11.82
C ARG A 87 12.95 33.00 -12.89
N ASN A 88 11.91 32.19 -12.68
CA ASN A 88 10.91 31.89 -13.70
C ASN A 88 9.49 31.97 -13.11
N ASP A 89 8.73 32.98 -13.52
CA ASP A 89 7.38 33.24 -13.01
C ASP A 89 6.37 32.10 -13.31
N TYR A 90 6.71 31.20 -14.25
CA TYR A 90 5.90 30.03 -14.58
C TYR A 90 6.17 28.82 -13.67
N MET A 91 7.12 28.91 -12.73
CA MET A 91 7.53 27.81 -11.86
C MET A 91 7.50 28.25 -10.39
N THR A 92 6.77 27.51 -9.56
CA THR A 92 6.72 27.72 -8.12
C THR A 92 7.43 26.56 -7.42
N TYR A 93 8.40 26.86 -6.56
CA TYR A 93 9.02 25.87 -5.68
C TYR A 93 8.45 26.00 -4.27
N HIS A 94 7.66 25.02 -3.86
CA HIS A 94 7.15 24.97 -2.50
C HIS A 94 8.21 24.36 -1.59
N THR A 95 8.84 25.19 -0.77
CA THR A 95 9.78 24.72 0.24
C THR A 95 9.05 23.90 1.29
N ASP A 96 9.64 22.76 1.67
CA ASP A 96 9.03 21.74 2.51
C ASP A 96 8.25 22.29 3.71
N ASN A 97 6.94 22.07 3.65
CA ASN A 97 6.05 22.08 4.81
C ASN A 97 6.19 20.76 5.60
N ALA A 98 7.40 20.19 5.68
CA ALA A 98 7.63 18.85 6.22
C ALA A 98 6.99 18.67 7.61
N LYS A 99 7.12 19.69 8.49
CA LYS A 99 6.46 19.68 9.80
C LYS A 99 4.93 19.65 9.67
N LEU A 100 4.35 20.51 8.83
CA LEU A 100 2.91 20.55 8.61
C LEU A 100 2.39 19.23 8.01
N VAL A 101 3.11 18.64 7.05
CA VAL A 101 2.78 17.34 6.46
C VAL A 101 2.82 16.25 7.52
N TYR A 102 3.93 16.17 8.27
CA TYR A 102 4.08 15.23 9.38
C TYR A 102 2.96 15.38 10.42
N ASP A 103 2.73 16.60 10.92
CA ASP A 103 1.67 16.88 11.90
C ASP A 103 0.27 16.52 11.34
N THR A 104 0.04 16.71 10.03
CA THR A 104 -1.22 16.38 9.37
C THR A 104 -1.42 14.87 9.27
N VAL A 105 -0.38 14.13 8.89
CA VAL A 105 -0.41 12.66 8.83
C VAL A 105 -0.63 12.06 10.22
N GLU A 106 0.10 12.53 11.23
CA GLU A 106 -0.03 11.99 12.59
C GLU A 106 -1.40 12.31 13.21
N ARG A 107 -1.95 13.50 12.93
CA ARG A 107 -3.33 13.82 13.34
C ARG A 107 -4.35 12.94 12.64
N ALA A 108 -4.24 12.77 11.32
CA ALA A 108 -5.15 11.91 10.56
C ALA A 108 -5.08 10.44 11.04
N ARG A 109 -3.90 9.96 11.43
CA ARG A 109 -3.75 8.63 12.07
C ARG A 109 -4.46 8.55 13.41
N ALA A 110 -4.31 9.56 14.27
CA ALA A 110 -4.99 9.61 15.56
C ALA A 110 -6.52 9.65 15.38
N ASP A 111 -7.01 10.48 14.47
CA ASP A 111 -8.42 10.59 14.11
C ASP A 111 -8.94 9.24 13.60
N PHE A 112 -8.23 8.60 12.66
CA PHE A 112 -8.57 7.27 12.14
C PHE A 112 -8.63 6.20 13.22
N ILE A 113 -7.68 6.16 14.16
CA ILE A 113 -7.65 5.17 15.26
C ILE A 113 -8.83 5.38 16.21
N SER A 114 -9.14 6.65 16.54
CA SER A 114 -10.21 7.02 17.46
C SER A 114 -11.62 6.95 16.86
N SER A 115 -11.75 6.95 15.53
CA SER A 115 -13.05 7.00 14.85
C SER A 115 -13.94 5.78 15.14
N ASP A 116 -15.21 6.03 15.41
CA ASP A 116 -16.27 5.02 15.53
C ASP A 116 -17.13 4.92 14.25
N GLY A 117 -16.76 5.66 13.21
CA GLY A 117 -17.48 5.66 11.94
C GLY A 117 -17.47 4.29 11.26
N ASP A 118 -18.50 4.03 10.45
CA ASP A 118 -18.58 2.82 9.64
C ASP A 118 -17.36 2.67 8.72
N ILE A 119 -16.94 1.43 8.50
CA ILE A 119 -15.94 1.04 7.51
C ILE A 119 -16.61 0.90 6.14
N VAL A 120 -15.88 1.28 5.10
CA VAL A 120 -16.29 1.05 3.70
C VAL A 120 -15.70 -0.27 3.24
N ILE A 121 -16.55 -1.17 2.74
CA ILE A 121 -16.15 -2.51 2.29
C ILE A 121 -16.04 -2.55 0.77
N THR A 122 -17.00 -1.95 0.08
CA THR A 122 -16.96 -1.75 -1.37
C THR A 122 -17.36 -0.32 -1.71
N ASP A 123 -16.76 0.21 -2.76
CA ASP A 123 -17.01 1.55 -3.28
C ASP A 123 -16.95 1.56 -4.81
N TYR A 124 -17.28 2.72 -5.38
CA TYR A 124 -17.09 2.98 -6.81
C TYR A 124 -16.71 4.44 -7.06
N ALA A 125 -15.97 4.64 -8.15
CA ALA A 125 -15.58 5.96 -8.63
C ALA A 125 -16.76 6.67 -9.32
N LYS A 126 -16.83 7.99 -9.16
CA LYS A 126 -17.85 8.83 -9.78
C LYS A 126 -17.34 9.39 -11.10
N ALA A 127 -18.00 9.04 -12.21
CA ALA A 127 -17.70 9.63 -13.51
C ALA A 127 -18.04 11.13 -13.52
N THR A 128 -17.10 11.95 -13.99
CA THR A 128 -17.23 13.40 -14.17
C THR A 128 -16.68 13.79 -15.52
N ASN A 129 -17.35 14.69 -16.24
CA ASN A 129 -16.82 15.23 -17.48
C ASN A 129 -15.98 16.46 -17.16
N VAL A 130 -14.70 16.39 -17.48
CA VAL A 130 -13.73 17.47 -17.31
C VAL A 130 -13.02 17.71 -18.63
N SER A 131 -12.72 18.97 -18.93
CA SER A 131 -11.84 19.30 -20.05
C SER A 131 -10.49 19.71 -19.49
N TRP A 132 -9.42 19.18 -20.08
CA TRP A 132 -8.06 19.56 -19.71
C TRP A 132 -7.32 20.15 -20.91
N PRO A 133 -6.51 21.19 -20.68
CA PRO A 133 -5.65 21.72 -21.72
C PRO A 133 -4.49 20.73 -21.98
N PHE A 134 -4.39 20.25 -23.21
CA PHE A 134 -3.26 19.47 -23.71
C PHE A 134 -2.52 20.26 -24.79
N ILE A 135 -1.25 19.92 -25.02
CA ILE A 135 -0.49 20.44 -26.15
C ILE A 135 -0.70 19.48 -27.34
N ASP A 136 -1.20 20.00 -28.46
CA ASP A 136 -1.25 19.27 -29.72
C ASP A 136 0.19 19.08 -30.24
N VAL A 137 0.66 17.84 -30.24
CA VAL A 137 2.02 17.49 -30.66
C VAL A 137 2.32 17.83 -32.12
N THR A 138 1.30 18.08 -32.94
CA THR A 138 1.45 18.38 -34.37
C THR A 138 1.85 19.83 -34.62
N ASN A 139 1.36 20.75 -33.79
CA ASN A 139 1.47 22.20 -34.04
C ASN A 139 1.80 23.03 -32.79
N GLY A 140 1.90 22.40 -31.61
CA GLY A 140 2.21 23.06 -30.34
C GLY A 140 1.08 23.90 -29.75
N SER A 141 -0.12 23.89 -30.34
CA SER A 141 -1.26 24.64 -29.82
C SER A 141 -1.86 23.98 -28.59
N ILE A 142 -2.51 24.79 -27.74
CA ILE A 142 -3.26 24.26 -26.60
C ILE A 142 -4.65 23.86 -27.09
N VAL A 143 -5.03 22.62 -26.84
CA VAL A 143 -6.34 22.05 -27.18
C VAL A 143 -7.02 21.54 -25.91
N ASP A 144 -8.31 21.83 -25.79
CA ASP A 144 -9.15 21.33 -24.70
C ASP A 144 -9.66 19.93 -25.04
N VAL A 145 -9.16 18.93 -24.31
CA VAL A 145 -9.55 17.52 -24.50
C VAL A 145 -10.61 17.15 -23.48
N PRO A 146 -11.84 16.81 -23.91
CA PRO A 146 -12.86 16.32 -23.00
C PRO A 146 -12.52 14.90 -22.54
N VAL A 147 -12.46 14.70 -21.23
CA VAL A 147 -12.16 13.43 -20.57
C VAL A 147 -13.31 13.07 -19.64
N THR A 148 -13.78 11.83 -19.71
CA THR A 148 -14.59 11.24 -18.65
C THR A 148 -13.65 10.77 -17.55
N PHE A 149 -13.57 11.55 -16.48
CA PHE A 149 -12.69 11.31 -15.34
C PHE A 149 -13.43 10.55 -14.23
N MET A 150 -12.85 9.42 -13.81
CA MET A 150 -13.37 8.58 -12.73
C MET A 150 -12.84 9.10 -11.38
N ASN A 151 -13.62 9.93 -10.70
CA ASN A 151 -13.21 10.56 -9.47
C ASN A 151 -13.33 9.60 -8.27
N THR A 152 -12.24 9.42 -7.53
CA THR A 152 -12.13 8.63 -6.30
C THR A 152 -11.95 9.50 -5.04
N THR A 153 -12.02 10.81 -5.18
CA THR A 153 -11.88 11.77 -4.06
C THR A 153 -13.04 12.78 -4.06
N PRO A 154 -14.16 12.47 -3.37
CA PRO A 154 -14.44 11.22 -2.65
C PRO A 154 -14.95 10.10 -3.57
N VAL A 155 -14.67 8.85 -3.22
CA VAL A 155 -15.41 7.68 -3.73
C VAL A 155 -16.85 7.68 -3.20
N THR A 156 -17.73 6.92 -3.86
CA THR A 156 -19.07 6.64 -3.33
C THR A 156 -19.09 5.23 -2.73
N ALA A 157 -19.38 5.14 -1.42
CA ALA A 157 -19.50 3.86 -0.74
C ALA A 157 -20.72 3.08 -1.25
N ASN A 158 -20.54 1.80 -1.52
CA ASN A 158 -21.59 0.88 -1.97
C ASN A 158 -22.03 -0.06 -0.82
N LEU A 159 -21.07 -0.59 -0.07
CA LEU A 159 -21.31 -1.39 1.13
C LEU A 159 -20.50 -0.82 2.28
N THR A 160 -21.18 -0.55 3.40
CA THR A 160 -20.56 -0.12 4.66
C THR A 160 -20.98 -1.04 5.79
N ARG A 161 -20.16 -1.10 6.83
CA ARG A 161 -20.49 -1.79 8.09
C ARG A 161 -19.93 -1.03 9.28
N SER A 162 -20.53 -1.23 10.44
CA SER A 162 -19.99 -0.67 11.68
C SER A 162 -18.61 -1.20 11.99
N ARG A 163 -17.71 -0.33 12.44
CA ARG A 163 -16.34 -0.70 12.81
C ARG A 163 -16.39 -1.70 13.97
N PRO A 164 -15.84 -2.93 13.83
CA PRO A 164 -15.77 -3.83 14.96
C PRO A 164 -14.70 -3.36 15.96
N GLN A 165 -14.82 -3.75 17.23
CA GLN A 165 -13.75 -3.56 18.21
C GLN A 165 -12.48 -4.30 17.78
N ALA A 166 -12.64 -5.53 17.32
CA ALA A 166 -11.58 -6.40 16.85
C ALA A 166 -12.11 -7.47 15.91
N TYR A 167 -11.20 -8.10 15.17
CA TYR A 167 -11.43 -9.41 14.56
C TYR A 167 -10.84 -10.49 15.45
N VAL A 168 -11.54 -11.61 15.59
CA VAL A 168 -11.06 -12.78 16.34
C VAL A 168 -11.22 -14.04 15.51
N PHE A 169 -10.17 -14.88 15.48
CA PHE A 169 -10.17 -16.12 14.70
C PHE A 169 -9.26 -17.19 15.29
N SER A 170 -9.51 -18.44 14.91
CA SER A 170 -8.81 -19.62 15.42
C SER A 170 -7.34 -19.66 15.00
N ARG A 171 -6.50 -20.30 15.84
CA ARG A 171 -5.10 -20.63 15.54
C ARG A 171 -4.91 -21.40 14.23
N ALA A 172 -5.93 -22.13 13.79
CA ALA A 172 -5.91 -22.85 12.51
C ALA A 172 -5.55 -21.94 11.33
N TRP A 173 -5.91 -20.65 11.41
CA TRP A 173 -5.62 -19.62 10.41
C TRP A 173 -4.36 -18.80 10.74
N HIS A 174 -3.32 -19.46 11.25
CA HIS A 174 -2.02 -18.81 11.53
C HIS A 174 -1.40 -18.11 10.31
N ASP A 175 -1.61 -18.63 9.10
CA ASP A 175 -1.13 -18.02 7.87
C ASP A 175 -1.81 -16.67 7.56
N VAL A 176 -3.07 -16.50 7.96
CA VAL A 176 -3.78 -15.20 7.93
C VAL A 176 -3.13 -14.22 8.90
N ALA A 177 -2.80 -14.66 10.11
CA ALA A 177 -2.11 -13.84 11.10
C ALA A 177 -0.71 -13.43 10.63
N ASP A 178 0.07 -14.36 10.08
CA ASP A 178 1.41 -14.10 9.55
C ASP A 178 1.38 -13.05 8.43
N ARG A 179 0.40 -13.12 7.51
CA ARG A 179 0.23 -12.14 6.43
C ARG A 179 -0.14 -10.76 6.95
N LEU A 180 -1.05 -10.69 7.93
CA LEU A 180 -1.42 -9.43 8.59
C LEU A 180 -0.19 -8.80 9.26
N GLN A 181 0.60 -9.58 9.99
CA GLN A 181 1.83 -9.12 10.63
C GLN A 181 2.88 -8.67 9.61
N ALA A 182 3.03 -9.39 8.49
CA ALA A 182 3.93 -9.00 7.40
C ALA A 182 3.50 -7.66 6.75
N ALA A 183 2.20 -7.36 6.71
CA ALA A 183 1.66 -6.06 6.30
C ALA A 183 1.73 -4.98 7.40
N GLY A 184 2.31 -5.30 8.56
CA GLY A 184 2.49 -4.39 9.69
C GLY A 184 1.25 -4.22 10.57
N VAL A 185 0.21 -5.05 10.42
CA VAL A 185 -0.92 -5.09 11.35
C VAL A 185 -0.47 -5.75 12.65
N VAL A 186 -0.77 -5.11 13.78
CA VAL A 186 -0.57 -5.70 15.10
C VAL A 186 -1.63 -6.79 15.30
N VAL A 187 -1.17 -8.02 15.52
CA VAL A 187 -1.99 -9.19 15.77
C VAL A 187 -1.55 -9.79 17.10
N ASP A 188 -2.45 -9.82 18.07
CA ASP A 188 -2.20 -10.38 19.40
C ASP A 188 -2.61 -11.85 19.41
N GLU A 189 -1.80 -12.71 20.03
CA GLU A 189 -2.18 -14.10 20.33
C GLU A 189 -2.94 -14.16 21.66
N LEU A 190 -4.07 -14.85 21.68
CA LEU A 190 -4.91 -15.02 22.86
C LEU A 190 -4.20 -15.91 23.89
N TYR A 191 -3.89 -15.35 25.06
CA TYR A 191 -3.27 -16.12 26.15
C TYR A 191 -4.23 -17.16 26.78
N GLY A 192 -5.53 -16.88 26.76
CA GLY A 192 -6.59 -17.75 27.26
C GLY A 192 -7.73 -17.85 26.26
N ASP A 193 -8.72 -18.68 26.56
CA ASP A 193 -9.91 -18.79 25.73
C ASP A 193 -10.63 -17.43 25.66
N PHE A 194 -11.01 -17.01 24.46
CA PHE A 194 -11.98 -15.95 24.27
C PHE A 194 -13.37 -16.56 24.20
N GLU A 195 -14.27 -16.10 25.06
CA GLU A 195 -15.71 -16.43 25.02
C GLU A 195 -16.48 -15.11 24.99
N GLY A 196 -17.34 -14.94 23.99
CA GLY A 196 -18.10 -13.70 23.86
C GLY A 196 -19.05 -13.68 22.67
N GLN A 197 -19.92 -12.67 22.70
CA GLN A 197 -20.81 -12.35 21.59
C GLN A 197 -20.00 -11.74 20.44
N VAL A 198 -20.22 -12.27 19.24
CA VAL A 198 -19.63 -11.80 18.00
C VAL A 198 -20.70 -11.62 16.94
N GLU A 199 -20.36 -10.84 15.92
CA GLU A 199 -21.01 -10.82 14.64
C GLU A 199 -20.27 -11.80 13.71
N ALA A 200 -20.94 -12.90 13.36
CA ALA A 200 -20.47 -13.87 12.37
C ALA A 200 -21.11 -13.57 11.01
N LEU A 201 -20.37 -13.85 9.93
CA LEU A 201 -20.83 -13.62 8.56
C LEU A 201 -21.12 -14.96 7.89
N ASN A 202 -22.38 -15.19 7.49
CA ASN A 202 -22.80 -16.37 6.74
C ASN A 202 -22.80 -16.06 5.25
N VAL A 203 -22.18 -16.92 4.45
CA VAL A 203 -22.06 -16.75 3.00
C VAL A 203 -23.37 -17.11 2.32
N THR A 204 -24.00 -16.13 1.67
CA THR A 204 -25.29 -16.29 0.97
C THR A 204 -25.13 -16.47 -0.53
N SER A 205 -24.01 -16.03 -1.10
CA SER A 205 -23.62 -16.33 -2.48
C SER A 205 -22.10 -16.45 -2.61
N SER A 206 -21.65 -17.26 -3.56
CA SER A 206 -20.24 -17.46 -3.92
C SER A 206 -20.16 -17.65 -5.43
N ILE A 207 -19.43 -16.77 -6.10
CA ILE A 207 -19.30 -16.72 -7.55
C ILE A 207 -17.82 -16.75 -7.91
N VAL A 208 -17.40 -17.84 -8.55
CA VAL A 208 -16.03 -18.03 -9.03
C VAL A 208 -15.87 -17.36 -10.41
N ALA A 209 -14.83 -16.57 -10.58
CA ALA A 209 -14.55 -15.86 -11.82
C ALA A 209 -14.22 -16.82 -12.98
N ALA A 210 -14.62 -16.45 -14.20
CA ALA A 210 -14.36 -17.25 -15.39
C ALA A 210 -12.89 -17.22 -15.85
N SER A 211 -12.11 -16.25 -15.38
CA SER A 211 -10.69 -16.09 -15.72
C SER A 211 -9.86 -15.73 -14.50
N LYS A 212 -8.55 -15.98 -14.62
CA LYS A 212 -7.58 -15.63 -13.59
C LYS A 212 -7.27 -14.14 -13.61
N TYR A 213 -7.10 -13.57 -12.43
CA TYR A 213 -6.51 -12.26 -12.19
C TYR A 213 -5.22 -12.47 -11.41
N GLU A 214 -4.08 -11.98 -11.91
CA GLU A 214 -2.76 -12.16 -11.27
C GLU A 214 -2.45 -13.63 -10.88
N GLY A 215 -2.89 -14.57 -11.71
CA GLY A 215 -2.67 -16.01 -11.50
C GLY A 215 -3.70 -16.71 -10.60
N VAL A 216 -4.61 -15.97 -9.95
CA VAL A 216 -5.64 -16.50 -9.04
C VAL A 216 -7.03 -16.44 -9.68
N VAL A 217 -7.83 -17.50 -9.53
CA VAL A 217 -9.26 -17.46 -9.88
C VAL A 217 -10.00 -16.85 -8.70
N ARG A 218 -10.49 -15.62 -8.87
CA ARG A 218 -11.11 -14.88 -7.77
C ARG A 218 -12.51 -15.39 -7.44
N THR A 219 -12.89 -15.23 -6.17
CA THR A 219 -14.24 -15.56 -5.66
C THR A 219 -14.93 -14.30 -5.16
N THR A 220 -16.12 -14.01 -5.66
CA THR A 220 -16.95 -12.91 -5.14
C THR A 220 -18.07 -13.50 -4.30
N VAL A 221 -18.21 -13.03 -3.07
CA VAL A 221 -19.22 -13.51 -2.13
C VAL A 221 -20.16 -12.39 -1.69
N THR A 222 -21.32 -12.77 -1.18
CA THR A 222 -22.17 -11.90 -0.36
C THR A 222 -22.40 -12.57 0.99
N THR A 223 -22.51 -11.78 2.05
CA THR A 223 -22.74 -12.31 3.38
C THR A 223 -23.92 -11.65 4.09
N GLU A 224 -24.51 -12.39 5.02
CA GLU A 224 -25.46 -11.89 6.00
C GLU A 224 -24.88 -12.06 7.40
N SER A 225 -25.07 -11.06 8.25
CA SER A 225 -24.54 -11.11 9.61
C SER A 225 -25.52 -11.75 10.60
N VAL A 226 -24.96 -12.51 11.54
CA VAL A 226 -25.69 -13.12 12.65
C VAL A 226 -24.93 -12.89 13.95
N SER A 227 -25.65 -12.47 14.99
CA SER A 227 -25.06 -12.39 16.33
C SER A 227 -25.08 -13.77 16.97
N LYS A 228 -23.93 -14.24 17.46
CA LYS A 228 -23.80 -15.52 18.16
C LYS A 228 -22.69 -15.47 19.19
N GLU A 229 -22.75 -16.40 20.14
CA GLU A 229 -21.68 -16.62 21.10
C GLU A 229 -20.67 -17.59 20.49
N VAL A 230 -19.38 -17.27 20.59
CA VAL A 230 -18.30 -18.14 20.14
C VAL A 230 -17.29 -18.36 21.26
N LYS A 231 -16.59 -19.49 21.18
CA LYS A 231 -15.42 -19.80 21.98
C LYS A 231 -14.22 -19.99 21.06
N ILE A 232 -13.22 -19.14 21.18
CA ILE A 232 -11.94 -19.27 20.48
C ILE A 232 -10.90 -19.71 21.51
N PRO A 233 -10.33 -20.92 21.39
CA PRO A 233 -9.34 -21.40 22.34
C PRO A 233 -8.09 -20.51 22.42
N ALA A 234 -7.38 -20.59 23.54
CA ALA A 234 -6.04 -20.01 23.69
C ALA A 234 -5.14 -20.35 22.48
N GLY A 235 -4.33 -19.38 22.05
CA GLY A 235 -3.53 -19.43 20.83
C GLY A 235 -4.26 -18.97 19.56
N GLY A 236 -5.56 -18.64 19.65
CA GLY A 236 -6.26 -17.88 18.61
C GLY A 236 -5.72 -16.45 18.51
N TYR A 237 -6.25 -15.69 17.56
CA TYR A 237 -5.74 -14.35 17.24
C TYR A 237 -6.78 -13.28 17.52
N TRP A 238 -6.32 -12.14 18.04
CA TRP A 238 -7.08 -10.93 18.27
C TRP A 238 -6.44 -9.78 17.49
N VAL A 239 -7.21 -9.19 16.59
CA VAL A 239 -6.78 -8.07 15.75
C VAL A 239 -7.60 -6.85 16.11
N SER A 240 -7.09 -6.05 17.05
CA SER A 240 -7.73 -4.79 17.43
C SER A 240 -7.87 -3.87 16.22
N THR A 241 -9.02 -3.24 16.05
CA THR A 241 -9.17 -2.22 14.99
C THR A 241 -8.64 -0.86 15.43
N ARG A 242 -8.20 -0.70 16.68
CA ARG A 242 -7.66 0.55 17.22
C ARG A 242 -6.14 0.67 16.99
N GLN A 243 -5.75 0.68 15.72
CA GLN A 243 -4.35 0.77 15.32
C GLN A 243 -4.19 1.44 13.95
N LYS A 244 -3.00 1.99 13.68
CA LYS A 244 -2.71 2.76 12.46
C LYS A 244 -2.94 1.96 11.15
N ASN A 245 -2.78 0.64 11.21
CA ASN A 245 -2.87 -0.25 10.04
C ASN A 245 -4.20 -1.01 9.97
N ALA A 246 -5.21 -0.62 10.75
CA ALA A 246 -6.52 -1.31 10.77
C ALA A 246 -7.23 -1.30 9.42
N ALA A 247 -6.99 -0.29 8.57
CA ALA A 247 -7.56 -0.24 7.22
C ALA A 247 -7.16 -1.45 6.36
N HIS A 248 -5.93 -1.95 6.53
CA HIS A 248 -5.51 -3.18 5.84
C HIS A 248 -6.31 -4.40 6.33
N ALA A 249 -6.53 -4.51 7.64
CA ALA A 249 -7.36 -5.57 8.22
C ALA A 249 -8.81 -5.52 7.70
N PHE A 250 -9.40 -4.33 7.53
CA PHE A 250 -10.73 -4.18 6.94
C PHE A 250 -10.78 -4.72 5.51
N ASN A 251 -9.80 -4.34 4.67
CA ASN A 251 -9.76 -4.78 3.28
C ASN A 251 -9.60 -6.30 3.16
N VAL A 252 -8.72 -6.89 3.97
CA VAL A 252 -8.39 -8.32 3.78
C VAL A 252 -9.33 -9.26 4.54
N LEU A 253 -9.93 -8.83 5.66
CA LEU A 253 -10.78 -9.66 6.50
C LEU A 253 -12.28 -9.49 6.22
N GLU A 254 -12.75 -8.39 5.63
CA GLU A 254 -14.15 -8.27 5.20
C GLU A 254 -14.36 -9.03 3.87
N PRO A 255 -15.22 -10.06 3.83
CA PRO A 255 -15.21 -11.05 2.75
C PRO A 255 -15.71 -10.51 1.40
N GLU A 256 -16.53 -9.45 1.39
CA GLU A 256 -16.99 -8.82 0.14
C GLU A 256 -16.02 -7.80 -0.46
N ASN A 257 -14.93 -7.47 0.23
CA ASN A 257 -13.92 -6.56 -0.33
C ASN A 257 -13.17 -7.25 -1.48
N ILE A 258 -12.85 -6.48 -2.54
CA ILE A 258 -12.18 -7.00 -3.75
C ILE A 258 -10.76 -7.53 -3.50
N ASP A 259 -10.11 -7.07 -2.43
CA ASP A 259 -8.77 -7.47 -2.00
C ASP A 259 -8.81 -8.43 -0.80
N SER A 260 -9.98 -8.99 -0.50
CA SER A 260 -10.17 -9.87 0.65
C SER A 260 -9.43 -11.21 0.52
N TYR A 261 -9.10 -11.80 1.66
CA TYR A 261 -8.60 -13.17 1.72
C TYR A 261 -9.61 -14.19 1.21
N VAL A 262 -10.90 -13.90 1.25
CA VAL A 262 -11.92 -14.71 0.56
C VAL A 262 -11.76 -14.60 -0.95
N THR A 263 -11.63 -13.39 -1.49
CA THR A 263 -11.50 -13.17 -2.92
C THR A 263 -10.29 -13.84 -3.54
N PHE A 264 -9.18 -13.91 -2.82
CA PHE A 264 -7.97 -14.59 -3.25
C PHE A 264 -7.83 -16.04 -2.76
N ASN A 265 -8.89 -16.63 -2.20
CA ASN A 265 -8.97 -18.00 -1.69
C ASN A 265 -7.91 -18.35 -0.64
N ILE A 266 -7.47 -17.37 0.15
CA ILE A 266 -6.68 -17.59 1.37
C ILE A 266 -7.60 -18.10 2.49
N LEU A 267 -8.79 -17.52 2.58
CA LEU A 267 -9.90 -18.01 3.40
C LEU A 267 -11.02 -18.51 2.48
N PRO A 268 -10.91 -19.70 1.89
CA PRO A 268 -11.91 -20.20 0.96
C PRO A 268 -13.24 -20.47 1.67
N VAL A 269 -14.34 -20.12 1.02
CA VAL A 269 -15.71 -20.32 1.49
C VAL A 269 -16.64 -20.66 0.32
N ASP A 270 -17.70 -21.41 0.59
CA ASP A 270 -18.80 -21.71 -0.33
C ASP A 270 -20.15 -21.21 0.23
N VAL A 271 -21.18 -21.23 -0.60
CA VAL A 271 -22.55 -20.85 -0.20
C VAL A 271 -23.03 -21.72 0.96
N GLY A 272 -23.48 -21.08 2.03
CA GLY A 272 -23.94 -21.74 3.25
C GLY A 272 -22.87 -21.87 4.33
N ASP A 273 -21.60 -21.56 4.03
CA ASP A 273 -20.54 -21.55 5.04
C ASP A 273 -20.68 -20.37 6.00
N GLU A 274 -20.30 -20.61 7.26
CA GLU A 274 -20.00 -19.53 8.22
C GLU A 274 -18.54 -19.12 8.04
N TYR A 275 -18.29 -17.84 7.81
CA TYR A 275 -16.95 -17.29 7.70
C TYR A 275 -16.21 -17.35 9.05
N GLN A 276 -14.98 -17.83 9.02
CA GLN A 276 -14.21 -18.21 10.22
C GLN A 276 -13.41 -17.06 10.85
N VAL A 277 -13.69 -15.81 10.44
CA VAL A 277 -13.18 -14.59 11.06
C VAL A 277 -14.37 -13.83 11.64
N TYR A 278 -14.38 -13.69 12.96
CA TYR A 278 -15.50 -13.13 13.71
C TYR A 278 -15.25 -11.67 14.04
N ARG A 279 -16.30 -10.85 13.97
CA ARG A 279 -16.28 -9.42 14.30
C ARG A 279 -16.76 -9.23 15.72
N VAL A 280 -15.92 -8.68 16.59
CA VAL A 280 -16.32 -8.33 17.96
C VAL A 280 -17.01 -6.97 17.92
N PRO A 281 -18.30 -6.85 18.29
CA PRO A 281 -19.00 -5.57 18.28
C PRO A 281 -18.43 -4.61 19.34
N VAL A 282 -18.66 -3.30 19.15
CA VAL A 282 -18.29 -2.23 20.11
C VAL A 282 -19.27 -2.16 21.27
#